data_AF-A0A9E6WAM5-F1
#
_entry.id   AF-A0A9E6WAM5-F1
#
_cell.length_a   1.000
_cell.length_b   1.000
_cell.length_c   1.000
_cell.angle_alpha   90.00
_cell.angle_beta   90.00
_cell.angle_gamma   90.00
#
_symmetry.space_group_name_H-M   'P 1'
#
loop_
_entity.id
_entity.type
_entity.pdbx_description
1 polymer ?
#
loop_
_entity_poly.entity_id
_entity_poly.type
_entity_poly.pdbx_seq_one_letter_code
_entity_poly.pdbx_strand_id
1 'polypeptide(L)'
;MKILILFFIAVFAFSCQPKTSEKFEVTRGTNIAHWLSQSRTRGVDRELFFTKADVIACAEMGFDHLRLPIDEEQMWDENGVRHDDAFLLMTNCIDWCIENNLRVIVDLHILRSHHFNADVKPLWTDPAEQEKFYNLWRDLSKALKNYPNSMVAYELMNEAVADDPELWNNLVANAFKAIRELEPERTIVIGSNKWQSVHTFDELKVPAND
;
A
#
# COMPACT_ATOMS: atom_id res chain seq x y z
N MET A 1 -36.28 26.36 56.78
CA MET A 1 -35.10 26.62 55.91
C MET A 1 -35.05 25.50 54.88
N LYS A 2 -35.53 25.73 53.65
CA LYS A 2 -35.53 24.72 52.56
C LYS A 2 -34.29 24.93 51.71
N ILE A 3 -33.41 23.93 51.67
CA ILE A 3 -32.19 23.94 50.84
C ILE A 3 -32.60 23.52 49.43
N LEU A 4 -32.38 24.40 48.46
CA LEU A 4 -32.60 24.14 47.04
C LEU A 4 -31.28 23.62 46.46
N ILE A 5 -31.24 22.36 46.03
CA ILE A 5 -30.08 21.77 45.33
C ILE A 5 -30.33 21.93 43.83
N LEU A 6 -29.56 22.79 43.16
CA LEU A 6 -29.53 22.86 41.70
C LEU A 6 -28.61 21.76 41.16
N PHE A 7 -29.17 20.84 40.36
CA PHE A 7 -28.39 19.94 39.53
C PHE A 7 -27.99 20.67 38.23
N PHE A 8 -26.69 20.89 38.04
CA PHE A 8 -26.13 21.30 36.76
C PHE A 8 -25.98 20.05 35.88
N ILE A 9 -26.81 19.92 34.84
CA ILE A 9 -26.62 18.91 33.79
C ILE A 9 -25.64 19.50 32.79
N ALA A 10 -24.41 18.98 32.77
CA ALA A 10 -23.43 19.28 31.73
C ALA A 10 -23.82 18.50 30.46
N VAL A 11 -24.39 19.19 29.48
CA VAL A 11 -24.63 18.64 28.15
C VAL A 11 -23.30 18.70 27.39
N PHE A 12 -22.63 17.55 27.29
CA PHE A 12 -21.51 17.39 26.35
C PHE A 12 -22.08 17.33 24.94
N ALA A 13 -22.06 18.46 24.23
CA ALA A 13 -22.26 18.48 22.80
C ALA A 13 -21.03 17.84 22.14
N PHE A 14 -21.14 16.57 21.76
CA PHE A 14 -20.22 15.99 20.78
C PHE A 14 -20.42 16.76 19.47
N SER A 15 -19.48 17.65 19.16
CA SER A 15 -19.34 18.20 17.82
C SER A 15 -18.97 17.03 16.90
N CYS A 16 -19.97 16.48 16.21
CA CYS A 16 -19.72 15.69 15.01
C CYS A 16 -19.22 16.69 13.97
N GLN A 17 -17.91 16.91 13.94
CA GLN A 17 -17.31 17.51 12.75
C GLN A 17 -17.58 16.56 11.59
N PRO A 18 -18.06 17.04 10.43
CA PRO A 18 -18.15 16.20 9.25
C PRO A 18 -16.76 15.60 9.01
N LYS A 19 -16.67 14.27 8.85
CA LYS A 19 -15.47 13.63 8.32
C LYS A 19 -15.21 14.28 6.96
N THR A 20 -14.32 15.26 6.91
CA THR A 20 -13.66 15.62 5.67
C THR A 20 -12.99 14.33 5.22
N SER A 21 -13.49 13.76 4.12
CA SER A 21 -12.72 12.78 3.37
C SER A 21 -11.46 13.50 2.93
N GLU A 22 -10.43 13.45 3.77
CA GLU A 22 -9.13 13.99 3.41
C GLU A 22 -8.62 13.12 2.27
N LYS A 23 -8.36 13.75 1.12
CA LYS A 23 -7.79 13.06 -0.02
C LYS A 23 -6.38 12.59 0.33
N PHE A 24 -5.96 11.46 -0.25
CA PHE A 24 -4.56 11.06 -0.21
C PHE A 24 -3.74 12.05 -1.07
N GLU A 25 -2.90 12.86 -0.43
CA GLU A 25 -2.10 13.89 -1.10
C GLU A 25 -0.65 13.80 -0.62
N VAL A 26 0.29 13.74 -1.56
CA VAL A 26 1.71 13.56 -1.28
C VAL A 26 2.55 14.45 -2.20
N THR A 27 3.69 14.95 -1.71
CA THR A 27 4.59 15.84 -2.47
C THR A 27 6.04 15.40 -2.35
N ARG A 28 6.54 15.14 -1.14
CA ARG A 28 7.96 14.82 -0.89
C ARG A 28 8.05 13.56 -0.03
N GLY A 29 8.52 12.48 -0.63
CA GLY A 29 8.69 11.22 0.07
C GLY A 29 10.04 10.59 -0.16
N THR A 30 10.26 9.50 0.57
CA THR A 30 11.41 8.62 0.42
C THR A 30 10.98 7.15 0.46
N ASN A 31 11.84 6.24 0.03
CA ASN A 31 11.58 4.81 -0.01
C ASN A 31 12.19 4.10 1.20
N ILE A 32 11.49 3.07 1.71
CA ILE A 32 12.02 2.11 2.68
C ILE A 32 12.59 0.92 1.90
N ALA A 33 13.70 1.12 1.21
CA ALA A 33 14.32 0.09 0.36
C ALA A 33 15.07 -0.97 1.20
N HIS A 34 15.26 -2.16 0.63
CA HIS A 34 16.06 -3.26 1.21
C HIS A 34 15.57 -3.80 2.57
N TRP A 35 14.29 -3.57 2.91
CA TRP A 35 13.66 -4.06 4.13
C TRP A 35 12.70 -5.24 3.87
N LEU A 36 11.43 -4.94 3.59
CA LEU A 36 10.41 -5.92 3.20
C LEU A 36 10.43 -6.21 1.69
N SER A 37 11.39 -5.62 0.98
CA SER A 37 11.66 -5.85 -0.44
C SER A 37 13.16 -5.86 -0.67
N GLN A 38 13.63 -6.62 -1.68
CA GLN A 38 15.02 -6.71 -2.11
C GLN A 38 15.99 -7.08 -0.98
N SER A 39 15.55 -7.97 -0.09
CA SER A 39 16.31 -8.40 1.10
C SER A 39 16.13 -9.89 1.34
N ARG A 40 17.12 -10.56 1.93
CA ARG A 40 17.00 -11.94 2.41
C ARG A 40 16.91 -12.03 3.94
N THR A 41 16.96 -10.90 4.62
CA THR A 41 17.03 -10.83 6.08
C THR A 41 15.71 -11.29 6.70
N ARG A 42 15.79 -12.04 7.81
CA ARG A 42 14.65 -12.56 8.58
C ARG A 42 14.95 -12.43 10.08
N GLY A 43 13.93 -12.58 10.92
CA GLY A 43 14.06 -12.52 12.37
C GLY A 43 14.52 -11.15 12.88
N VAL A 44 15.26 -11.12 13.99
CA VAL A 44 15.63 -9.90 14.73
C VAL A 44 16.35 -8.87 13.85
N ASP A 45 17.23 -9.29 12.95
CA ASP A 45 17.93 -8.36 12.06
C ASP A 45 16.98 -7.63 11.10
N ARG A 46 15.86 -8.27 10.71
CA ARG A 46 14.81 -7.65 9.89
C ARG A 46 13.98 -6.68 10.74
N GLU A 47 13.70 -7.02 11.98
CA GLU A 47 12.96 -6.16 12.92
C GLU A 47 13.73 -4.88 13.26
N LEU A 48 15.07 -4.97 13.35
CA LEU A 48 15.94 -3.83 13.67
C LEU A 48 16.32 -2.97 12.46
N PHE A 49 16.03 -3.43 11.23
CA PHE A 49 16.44 -2.73 10.02
C PHE A 49 15.73 -1.39 9.83
N PHE A 50 14.44 -1.32 10.15
CA PHE A 50 13.65 -0.09 10.05
C PHE A 50 12.65 -0.03 11.21
N THR A 51 12.72 1.04 11.98
CA THR A 51 12.03 1.18 13.26
C THR A 51 11.25 2.49 13.34
N LYS A 52 10.47 2.68 14.41
CA LYS A 52 9.78 3.95 14.69
C LYS A 52 10.74 5.15 14.73
N ALA A 53 11.99 4.96 15.15
CA ALA A 53 12.98 6.03 15.19
C ALA A 53 13.29 6.56 13.78
N ASP A 54 13.36 5.68 12.78
CA ASP A 54 13.61 6.04 11.39
C ASP A 54 12.41 6.80 10.78
N VAL A 55 11.19 6.40 11.12
CA VAL A 55 9.96 7.13 10.73
C VAL A 55 9.94 8.54 11.30
N ILE A 56 10.27 8.71 12.58
CA ILE A 56 10.38 10.03 13.22
C ILE A 56 11.44 10.87 12.53
N ALA A 57 12.62 10.30 12.25
CA ALA A 57 13.69 11.02 11.55
C ALA A 57 13.25 11.46 10.15
N CYS A 58 12.50 10.64 9.41
CA CYS A 58 11.95 11.03 8.10
C CYS A 58 10.96 12.20 8.22
N ALA A 59 10.08 12.18 9.23
CA ALA A 59 9.15 13.29 9.49
C ALA A 59 9.90 14.58 9.85
N GLU A 60 10.94 14.50 10.69
CA GLU A 60 11.79 15.64 11.06
C GLU A 60 12.58 16.22 9.87
N MET A 61 12.94 15.38 8.89
CA MET A 61 13.54 15.83 7.63
C MET A 61 12.53 16.56 6.71
N GLY A 62 11.23 16.51 7.01
CA GLY A 62 10.18 17.19 6.26
C GLY A 62 9.62 16.39 5.08
N PHE A 63 9.76 15.06 5.09
CA PHE A 63 8.98 14.20 4.20
C PHE A 63 7.50 14.19 4.61
N ASP A 64 6.59 13.97 3.65
CA ASP A 64 5.14 13.85 3.86
C ASP A 64 4.61 12.42 3.61
N HIS A 65 5.43 11.56 3.01
CA HIS A 65 5.10 10.15 2.83
C HIS A 65 6.33 9.25 2.75
N LEU A 66 6.11 7.98 3.04
CA LEU A 66 7.06 6.89 2.79
C LEU A 66 6.47 5.92 1.77
N ARG A 67 7.29 5.50 0.81
CA ARG A 67 6.98 4.38 -0.08
C ARG A 67 7.53 3.09 0.52
N LEU A 68 6.65 2.13 0.77
CA LEU A 68 6.94 0.85 1.42
C LEU A 68 6.86 -0.28 0.39
N PRO A 69 7.97 -0.61 -0.29
CA PRO A 69 8.02 -1.76 -1.18
C PRO A 69 8.00 -3.07 -0.38
N ILE A 70 7.19 -4.02 -0.84
CA ILE A 70 7.09 -5.38 -0.32
C ILE A 70 7.26 -6.40 -1.44
N ASP A 71 8.00 -7.47 -1.21
CA ASP A 71 8.09 -8.58 -2.17
C ASP A 71 7.16 -9.72 -1.77
N GLU A 72 6.64 -10.45 -2.75
CA GLU A 72 5.77 -11.60 -2.51
C GLU A 72 6.43 -12.64 -1.58
N GLU A 73 7.71 -12.96 -1.79
CA GLU A 73 8.47 -13.92 -0.97
C GLU A 73 8.73 -13.46 0.47
N GLN A 74 8.55 -12.17 0.74
CA GLN A 74 8.75 -11.58 2.06
C GLN A 74 7.49 -11.69 2.90
N MET A 75 6.33 -11.74 2.23
CA MET A 75 5.01 -11.60 2.82
C MET A 75 4.22 -12.91 2.80
N TRP A 76 4.45 -13.79 1.82
CA TRP A 76 3.79 -15.10 1.70
C TRP A 76 4.74 -16.22 1.26
N ASP A 77 4.45 -17.45 1.68
CA ASP A 77 5.10 -18.66 1.16
C ASP A 77 4.58 -19.05 -0.24
N GLU A 78 5.11 -20.11 -0.83
CA GLU A 78 4.74 -20.59 -2.17
C GLU A 78 3.28 -21.09 -2.27
N ASN A 79 2.64 -21.38 -1.14
CA ASN A 79 1.24 -21.78 -1.06
C ASN A 79 0.30 -20.58 -0.83
N GLY A 80 0.85 -19.36 -0.74
CA GLY A 80 0.09 -18.15 -0.43
C GLY A 80 -0.25 -17.99 1.05
N VAL A 81 0.41 -18.72 1.95
CA VAL A 81 0.25 -18.56 3.40
C VAL A 81 1.07 -17.35 3.86
N ARG A 82 0.46 -16.46 4.63
CA ARG A 82 1.13 -15.26 5.15
C ARG A 82 2.30 -15.61 6.06
N HIS A 83 3.34 -14.79 5.98
CA HIS A 83 4.34 -14.64 7.03
C HIS A 83 3.84 -13.59 8.03
N ASP A 84 3.31 -14.03 9.17
CA ASP A 84 2.70 -13.15 10.17
C ASP A 84 3.68 -12.09 10.70
N ASP A 85 4.97 -12.43 10.82
CA ASP A 85 6.03 -11.49 11.22
C ASP A 85 6.16 -10.35 10.21
N ALA A 86 6.11 -10.65 8.91
CA ALA A 86 6.23 -9.66 7.84
C ALA A 86 5.01 -8.71 7.81
N PHE A 87 3.81 -9.27 7.95
CA PHE A 87 2.59 -8.48 8.05
C PHE A 87 2.59 -7.58 9.28
N LEU A 88 3.06 -8.08 10.42
CA LEU A 88 3.20 -7.29 11.64
C LEU A 88 4.18 -6.13 11.46
N LEU A 89 5.33 -6.36 10.81
CA LEU A 89 6.30 -5.30 10.49
C LEU A 89 5.68 -4.23 9.58
N MET A 90 4.97 -4.65 8.53
CA MET A 90 4.27 -3.73 7.62
C MET A 90 3.23 -2.89 8.37
N THR A 91 2.35 -3.49 9.17
CA THR A 91 1.32 -2.74 9.89
C THR A 91 1.91 -1.84 10.96
N ASN A 92 2.95 -2.28 11.67
CA ASN A 92 3.67 -1.44 12.63
C ASN A 92 4.28 -0.20 11.95
N CYS A 93 4.90 -0.37 10.79
CA CYS A 93 5.44 0.76 10.02
C CYS A 93 4.34 1.75 9.63
N ILE A 94 3.20 1.26 9.16
CA ILE A 94 2.05 2.10 8.79
C ILE A 94 1.52 2.85 10.01
N ASP A 95 1.38 2.18 11.16
CA ASP A 95 0.95 2.79 12.41
C ASP A 95 1.90 3.93 12.83
N TRP A 96 3.21 3.68 12.80
CA TRP A 96 4.22 4.70 13.12
C TRP A 96 4.16 5.88 12.15
N CYS A 97 3.93 5.64 10.86
CA CYS A 97 3.80 6.70 9.87
C CYS A 97 2.58 7.57 10.17
N ILE A 98 1.42 6.95 10.46
CA ILE A 98 0.19 7.67 10.78
C ILE A 98 0.36 8.51 12.05
N GLU A 99 0.99 7.97 13.09
CA GLU A 99 1.30 8.71 14.32
C GLU A 99 2.18 9.93 14.10
N ASN A 100 2.98 9.94 13.03
CA ASN A 100 3.88 11.04 12.64
C ASN A 100 3.38 11.84 11.44
N ASN A 101 2.10 11.68 11.06
CA ASN A 101 1.49 12.36 9.91
C ASN A 101 2.23 12.14 8.58
N LEU A 102 2.83 10.96 8.42
CA LEU A 102 3.41 10.47 7.17
C LEU A 102 2.41 9.53 6.50
N ARG A 103 2.12 9.78 5.23
CA ARG A 103 1.32 8.87 4.39
C ARG A 103 2.16 7.69 3.94
N VAL A 104 1.52 6.60 3.57
CA VAL A 104 2.21 5.39 3.11
C VAL A 104 1.68 4.95 1.76
N ILE A 105 2.58 4.70 0.81
CA ILE A 105 2.29 4.00 -0.44
C ILE A 105 2.83 2.58 -0.29
N VAL A 106 1.95 1.59 -0.20
CA VAL A 106 2.34 0.17 -0.18
C VAL A 106 2.48 -0.31 -1.62
N ASP A 107 3.68 -0.77 -1.96
CA ASP A 107 4.07 -1.15 -3.32
C ASP A 107 4.38 -2.64 -3.38
N LEU A 108 3.69 -3.37 -4.26
CA LEU A 108 4.03 -4.77 -4.52
C LEU A 108 5.19 -4.82 -5.54
N HIS A 109 6.40 -4.96 -4.99
CA HIS A 109 7.63 -4.59 -5.69
C HIS A 109 8.20 -5.73 -6.56
N ILE A 110 8.29 -6.94 -6.01
CA ILE A 110 8.73 -8.14 -6.73
C ILE A 110 7.71 -9.26 -6.52
N LEU A 111 7.30 -9.88 -7.62
CA LEU A 111 6.42 -11.05 -7.65
C LEU A 111 7.25 -12.29 -7.98
N ARG A 112 6.80 -13.47 -7.53
CA ARG A 112 7.37 -14.74 -8.00
C ARG A 112 7.15 -14.92 -9.50
N SER A 113 6.03 -14.40 -10.01
CA SER A 113 5.65 -14.46 -11.42
C SER A 113 6.20 -13.31 -12.28
N HIS A 114 6.81 -12.29 -11.66
CA HIS A 114 7.42 -11.16 -12.36
C HIS A 114 8.51 -10.48 -11.52
N HIS A 115 9.70 -10.47 -12.11
CA HIS A 115 10.79 -9.55 -11.82
C HIS A 115 11.37 -9.16 -13.18
N PHE A 116 11.60 -7.86 -13.44
CA PHE A 116 11.97 -7.41 -14.78
C PHE A 116 13.28 -8.03 -15.32
N ASN A 117 14.20 -8.40 -14.42
CA ASN A 117 15.44 -9.11 -14.78
C ASN A 117 15.28 -10.63 -14.97
N ALA A 118 14.09 -11.21 -14.72
CA ALA A 118 13.87 -12.65 -14.90
C ALA A 118 13.72 -13.01 -16.37
N ASP A 119 14.32 -14.12 -16.79
CA ASP A 119 14.19 -14.62 -18.17
C ASP A 119 12.75 -15.04 -18.51
N VAL A 120 12.05 -15.61 -17.51
CA VAL A 120 10.67 -16.08 -17.63
C VAL A 120 9.77 -15.24 -16.73
N LYS A 121 8.70 -14.69 -17.30
CA LYS A 121 7.75 -13.79 -16.61
C LYS A 121 6.32 -14.29 -16.82
N PRO A 122 5.91 -15.37 -16.13
CA PRO A 122 4.63 -16.04 -16.39
C PRO A 122 3.42 -15.15 -16.11
N LEU A 123 3.56 -14.06 -15.35
CA LEU A 123 2.49 -13.07 -15.15
C LEU A 123 1.84 -12.60 -16.47
N TRP A 124 2.62 -12.53 -17.55
CA TRP A 124 2.13 -12.07 -18.86
C TRP A 124 1.40 -13.14 -19.67
N THR A 125 1.60 -14.42 -19.36
CA THR A 125 1.17 -15.54 -20.21
C THR A 125 0.28 -16.55 -19.50
N ASP A 126 0.30 -16.60 -18.17
CA ASP A 126 -0.44 -17.57 -17.36
C ASP A 126 -1.56 -16.89 -16.56
N PRO A 127 -2.84 -17.10 -16.91
CA PRO A 127 -3.97 -16.58 -16.16
C PRO A 127 -4.00 -16.99 -14.69
N ALA A 128 -3.43 -18.13 -14.31
CA ALA A 128 -3.35 -18.56 -12.92
C ALA A 128 -2.41 -17.67 -12.11
N GLU A 129 -1.28 -17.24 -12.69
CA GLU A 129 -0.37 -16.29 -12.05
C GLU A 129 -0.96 -14.89 -11.94
N GLN A 130 -1.78 -14.48 -12.90
CA GLN A 130 -2.54 -13.23 -12.82
C GLN A 130 -3.58 -13.27 -11.70
N GLU A 131 -4.32 -14.38 -11.57
CA GLU A 131 -5.29 -14.55 -10.49
C GLU A 131 -4.61 -14.60 -9.11
N LYS A 132 -3.41 -15.20 -9.00
CA LYS A 132 -2.59 -15.11 -7.78
C LYS A 132 -2.28 -13.65 -7.45
N PHE A 133 -1.80 -12.86 -8.42
CA PHE A 133 -1.54 -11.43 -8.22
C PHE A 133 -2.76 -10.66 -7.69
N TYR A 134 -3.95 -10.90 -8.25
CA TYR A 134 -5.18 -10.29 -7.74
C TYR A 134 -5.50 -10.75 -6.31
N ASN A 135 -5.26 -12.01 -5.99
CA ASN A 135 -5.47 -12.54 -4.63
C ASN A 135 -4.50 -11.98 -3.59
N LEU A 136 -3.25 -11.66 -3.97
CA LEU A 136 -2.33 -10.93 -3.10
C LEU A 136 -2.92 -9.56 -2.71
N TRP A 137 -3.46 -8.83 -3.68
CA TRP A 137 -4.12 -7.54 -3.42
C TRP A 137 -5.39 -7.66 -2.57
N ARG A 138 -6.22 -8.68 -2.79
CA ARG A 138 -7.36 -8.96 -1.92
C ARG A 138 -6.92 -9.27 -0.49
N ASP A 139 -5.78 -9.94 -0.33
CA ASP A 139 -5.25 -10.30 0.97
C ASP A 139 -4.61 -9.11 1.70
N LEU A 140 -3.86 -8.26 0.98
CA LEU A 140 -3.37 -6.97 1.47
C LEU A 140 -4.53 -6.07 1.90
N SER A 141 -5.57 -5.93 1.06
CA SER A 141 -6.76 -5.15 1.38
C SER A 141 -7.40 -5.58 2.71
N LYS A 142 -7.49 -6.88 3.01
CA LYS A 142 -8.00 -7.34 4.32
C LYS A 142 -7.21 -6.80 5.51
N ALA A 143 -5.88 -6.69 5.37
CA ALA A 143 -5.01 -6.17 6.42
C ALA A 143 -5.04 -4.63 6.49
N LEU A 144 -5.17 -3.96 5.34
CA LEU A 144 -4.93 -2.52 5.21
C LEU A 144 -6.21 -1.66 5.18
N LYS A 145 -7.38 -2.24 4.87
CA LYS A 145 -8.64 -1.50 4.68
C LYS A 145 -9.10 -0.64 5.86
N ASN A 146 -8.65 -0.95 7.08
CA ASN A 146 -9.04 -0.20 8.28
C ASN A 146 -8.26 1.11 8.43
N TYR A 147 -7.17 1.29 7.68
CA TYR A 147 -6.43 2.55 7.64
C TYR A 147 -7.20 3.62 6.86
N PRO A 148 -7.13 4.90 7.28
CA PRO A 148 -7.80 5.99 6.58
C PRO A 148 -7.41 6.07 5.08
N ASN A 149 -8.38 6.38 4.22
CA ASN A 149 -8.12 6.61 2.78
C ASN A 149 -7.12 7.76 2.55
N SER A 150 -7.08 8.74 3.46
CA SER A 150 -6.13 9.86 3.44
C SER A 150 -4.67 9.47 3.74
N MET A 151 -4.44 8.28 4.30
CA MET A 151 -3.15 7.88 4.88
C MET A 151 -2.45 6.74 4.15
N VAL A 152 -3.19 5.84 3.50
CA VAL A 152 -2.61 4.68 2.82
C VAL A 152 -3.09 4.63 1.37
N ALA A 153 -2.17 4.41 0.44
CA ALA A 153 -2.43 4.16 -0.97
C ALA A 153 -1.75 2.86 -1.41
N TYR A 154 -2.24 2.28 -2.51
CA TYR A 154 -1.74 1.03 -3.08
C TYR A 154 -1.08 1.27 -4.43
N GLU A 155 0.20 0.96 -4.57
CA GLU A 155 0.87 0.89 -5.87
C GLU A 155 0.86 -0.55 -6.36
N LEU A 156 0.11 -0.80 -7.45
CA LEU A 156 -0.29 -2.17 -7.82
C LEU A 156 0.88 -3.10 -8.13
N MET A 157 1.89 -2.60 -8.82
CA MET A 157 3.06 -3.36 -9.19
C MET A 157 4.18 -2.42 -9.64
N ASN A 158 5.37 -2.62 -9.09
CA ASN A 158 6.58 -1.92 -9.52
C ASN A 158 7.03 -2.39 -10.90
N GLU A 159 7.48 -1.45 -11.72
CA GLU A 159 8.25 -1.69 -12.95
C GLU A 159 7.75 -2.83 -13.86
N ALA A 160 6.48 -2.74 -14.28
CA ALA A 160 5.95 -3.62 -15.32
C ALA A 160 6.85 -3.62 -16.56
N VAL A 161 7.12 -4.81 -17.12
CA VAL A 161 7.85 -4.98 -18.38
C VAL A 161 7.14 -6.05 -19.20
N ALA A 162 6.02 -5.67 -19.81
CA ALA A 162 5.29 -6.47 -20.80
C ALA A 162 5.77 -6.12 -22.21
N ASP A 163 5.83 -7.09 -23.12
CA ASP A 163 6.20 -6.83 -24.52
C ASP A 163 5.09 -6.17 -25.31
N ASP A 164 3.84 -6.48 -24.97
CA ASP A 164 2.64 -5.79 -25.45
C ASP A 164 2.05 -4.96 -24.30
N PRO A 165 1.89 -3.62 -24.45
CA PRO A 165 1.29 -2.78 -23.42
C PRO A 165 -0.14 -3.18 -23.05
N GLU A 166 -0.89 -3.86 -23.93
CA GLU A 166 -2.24 -4.35 -23.61
C GLU A 166 -2.22 -5.41 -22.49
N LEU A 167 -1.14 -6.20 -22.36
CA LEU A 167 -1.01 -7.16 -21.26
C LEU A 167 -0.94 -6.44 -19.91
N TRP A 168 -0.20 -5.33 -19.83
CA TRP A 168 -0.14 -4.49 -18.63
C TRP A 168 -1.49 -3.83 -18.35
N ASN A 169 -2.10 -3.20 -19.36
CA ASN A 169 -3.40 -2.54 -19.22
C ASN A 169 -4.50 -3.50 -18.74
N ASN A 170 -4.53 -4.72 -19.27
CA ASN A 170 -5.50 -5.74 -18.84
C ASN A 170 -5.26 -6.20 -17.41
N LEU A 171 -3.99 -6.42 -17.01
CA LEU A 171 -3.64 -6.80 -15.64
C LEU A 171 -4.07 -5.71 -14.64
N VAL A 172 -3.75 -4.45 -14.93
CA VAL A 172 -4.12 -3.28 -14.09
C VAL A 172 -5.63 -3.16 -13.97
N ALA A 173 -6.37 -3.25 -15.08
CA ALA A 173 -7.82 -3.11 -15.07
C ALA A 173 -8.50 -4.18 -14.19
N ASN A 174 -8.01 -5.43 -14.24
CA ASN A 174 -8.54 -6.52 -13.43
C ASN A 174 -8.16 -6.38 -11.95
N ALA A 175 -6.91 -6.00 -11.65
CA ALA A 175 -6.49 -5.72 -10.27
C ALA A 175 -7.26 -4.54 -9.66
N PHE A 176 -7.42 -3.45 -10.41
CA PHE A 176 -8.22 -2.30 -10.03
C PHE A 176 -9.66 -2.71 -9.71
N LYS A 177 -10.31 -3.48 -10.59
CA LYS A 177 -11.67 -3.98 -10.36
C LYS A 177 -11.74 -4.82 -9.08
N ALA A 178 -10.80 -5.75 -8.88
CA ALA A 178 -10.75 -6.61 -7.70
C ALA A 178 -10.61 -5.80 -6.40
N ILE A 179 -9.83 -4.72 -6.41
CA ILE A 179 -9.67 -3.83 -5.25
C ILE A 179 -10.92 -2.98 -5.05
N ARG A 180 -11.53 -2.41 -6.10
CA ARG A 180 -12.73 -1.57 -5.99
C ARG A 180 -13.95 -2.32 -5.46
N GLU A 181 -14.03 -3.63 -5.65
CA GLU A 181 -15.04 -4.49 -4.99
C GLU A 181 -14.92 -4.48 -3.45
N LEU A 182 -13.71 -4.21 -2.91
CA LEU A 182 -13.40 -4.25 -1.47
C LEU A 182 -13.22 -2.86 -0.86
N GLU A 183 -12.60 -1.94 -1.60
CA GLU A 183 -12.22 -0.61 -1.17
C GLU A 183 -12.56 0.44 -2.25
N PRO A 184 -13.81 0.96 -2.23
CA PRO A 184 -14.31 1.87 -3.25
C PRO A 184 -13.54 3.19 -3.36
N GLU A 185 -12.94 3.66 -2.26
CA GLU A 185 -12.33 5.00 -2.17
C GLU A 185 -10.80 4.99 -1.98
N ARG A 186 -10.18 3.81 -1.87
CA ARG A 186 -8.72 3.71 -1.66
C ARG A 186 -7.98 4.30 -2.86
N THR A 187 -7.00 5.16 -2.62
CA THR A 187 -6.12 5.64 -3.70
C THR A 187 -5.27 4.50 -4.24
N ILE A 188 -5.31 4.31 -5.56
CA ILE A 188 -4.51 3.33 -6.28
C ILE A 188 -3.54 4.09 -7.19
N VAL A 189 -2.25 3.81 -7.06
CA VAL A 189 -1.17 4.36 -7.87
C VAL A 189 -0.84 3.38 -8.98
N ILE A 190 -0.84 3.86 -10.22
CA ILE A 190 -0.58 3.06 -11.43
C ILE A 190 0.49 3.79 -12.24
N GLY A 191 1.54 3.07 -12.63
CA GLY A 191 2.51 3.56 -13.62
C GLY A 191 2.30 2.95 -15.01
N SER A 192 3.01 3.48 -16.00
CA SER A 192 3.01 2.97 -17.37
C SER A 192 3.84 1.68 -17.52
N ASN A 193 3.86 1.09 -18.72
CA ASN A 193 4.67 -0.10 -19.00
C ASN A 193 6.18 0.25 -19.09
N LYS A 194 7.05 -0.75 -19.11
CA LYS A 194 8.52 -0.65 -19.20
C LYS A 194 9.11 0.24 -18.10
N TRP A 195 9.18 -0.29 -16.87
CA TRP A 195 9.74 0.39 -15.69
C TRP A 195 9.00 1.68 -15.29
N GLN A 196 7.69 1.73 -15.53
CA GLN A 196 6.88 2.95 -15.28
C GLN A 196 7.44 4.16 -16.04
N SER A 197 8.02 3.92 -17.22
CA SER A 197 8.72 4.93 -18.02
C SER A 197 7.78 6.03 -18.51
N VAL A 198 8.25 7.27 -18.43
CA VAL A 198 7.53 8.43 -18.97
C VAL A 198 7.21 8.32 -20.46
N HIS A 199 7.96 7.49 -21.20
CA HIS A 199 7.83 7.32 -22.65
C HIS A 199 6.73 6.36 -23.10
N THR A 200 6.07 5.67 -22.16
CA THR A 200 5.00 4.68 -22.43
C THR A 200 3.66 5.11 -21.82
N PHE A 201 3.55 6.37 -21.36
CA PHE A 201 2.31 6.89 -20.77
C PHE A 201 1.19 7.07 -21.78
N ASP A 202 1.50 7.29 -23.05
CA ASP A 202 0.54 7.34 -24.15
C ASP A 202 -0.09 5.96 -24.43
N GLU A 203 0.57 4.88 -24.00
CA GLU A 203 0.06 3.50 -24.10
C GLU A 203 -0.73 3.07 -22.85
N LEU A 204 -0.61 3.81 -21.73
CA LEU A 204 -1.28 3.47 -20.47
C LEU A 204 -2.78 3.78 -20.54
N LYS A 205 -3.60 2.78 -20.21
CA LYS A 205 -5.05 2.91 -20.07
C LYS A 205 -5.41 2.96 -18.59
N VAL A 206 -5.70 4.15 -18.09
CA VAL A 206 -6.24 4.32 -16.73
C VAL A 206 -7.65 3.70 -16.67
N PRO A 207 -7.94 2.80 -15.71
CA PRO A 207 -9.28 2.23 -15.55
C PRO A 207 -10.35 3.33 -15.45
N ALA A 208 -11.44 3.17 -16.20
CA ALA A 208 -12.54 4.13 -16.21
C ALA A 208 -13.48 3.97 -15.01
N ASN A 209 -14.24 5.03 -14.70
CA ASN A 209 -15.26 5.09 -13.65
C ASN A 209 -14.73 4.94 -12.20
N ASP A 210 -13.55 5.52 -11.94
CA ASP A 210 -13.08 5.78 -10.57
C ASP A 210 -13.87 6.94 -9.90
#